data_AF-A0A1P8JTU4-F1
#
_entry.id   AF-A0A1P8JTU4-F1
#
_cell.length_a   1.000
_cell.length_b   1.000
_cell.length_c   1.000
_cell.angle_alpha   90.00
_cell.angle_beta   90.00
_cell.angle_gamma   90.00
#
_symmetry.space_group_name_H-M   'P 1'
#
loop_
_entity.id
_entity.type
_entity.pdbx_description
1 polymer ?
#
loop_
_entity_poly.entity_id
_entity_poly.type
_entity_poly.pdbx_seq_one_letter_code
_entity_poly.pdbx_strand_id
1 'polypeptide(L)'
;MSTFNLTPTPAPTANTGGPWVLLWSHSQNAFHIESFAEMLSSNRRAYSDDRAMDYVPLYAGRKDECHKISSAVRSTMIKRAEERVAGGRLTR
;
A
#
# COMPACT_ATOMS: atom_id res chain seq x y z
N MET A 1 24.96 -46.08 1.65
CA MET A 1 24.10 -45.33 2.58
C MET A 1 24.73 -43.96 2.78
N SER A 2 24.18 -42.91 2.16
CA SER A 2 24.67 -41.53 2.33
C SER A 2 23.66 -40.74 3.13
N THR A 3 24.07 -40.27 4.30
CA THR A 3 23.28 -39.45 5.20
C THR A 3 23.35 -38.00 4.72
N PHE A 4 22.21 -37.42 4.33
CA PHE A 4 22.10 -35.98 4.07
C PHE A 4 22.06 -35.24 5.41
N ASN A 5 23.11 -34.49 5.72
CA ASN A 5 23.09 -33.53 6.83
C ASN A 5 22.35 -32.27 6.37
N LEU A 6 21.14 -32.06 6.87
CA LEU A 6 20.43 -30.79 6.77
C LEU A 6 20.94 -29.88 7.88
N THR A 7 21.76 -28.91 7.52
CA THR A 7 22.07 -27.78 8.40
C THR A 7 20.76 -27.03 8.70
N PRO A 8 20.44 -26.73 9.96
CA PRO A 8 19.23 -25.97 10.27
C PRO A 8 19.35 -24.57 9.66
N THR A 9 18.48 -24.28 8.70
CA THR A 9 18.26 -22.92 8.19
C THR A 9 17.88 -22.03 9.37
N PRO A 10 18.48 -20.83 9.54
CA PRO A 10 18.05 -19.93 10.59
C PRO A 10 16.56 -19.64 10.41
N ALA A 11 15.80 -19.84 11.49
CA ALA A 11 14.36 -19.60 11.49
C ALA A 11 14.08 -18.18 10.98
N PRO A 12 13.04 -17.98 10.14
CA PRO A 12 12.65 -16.64 9.74
C PRO A 12 12.40 -15.85 11.02
N THR A 13 13.13 -14.75 11.20
CA THR A 13 12.87 -13.81 12.29
C THR A 13 11.40 -13.43 12.19
N ALA A 14 10.62 -13.86 13.18
CA ALA A 14 9.19 -13.70 13.18
C ALA A 14 8.87 -12.21 13.17
N ASN A 15 8.61 -11.67 11.98
CA ASN A 15 7.87 -10.44 11.82
C ASN A 15 6.45 -10.82 12.25
N THR A 16 6.15 -10.63 13.53
CA THR A 16 4.89 -11.10 14.15
C THR A 16 3.65 -10.42 13.56
N GLY A 17 3.81 -9.43 12.69
CA GLY A 17 2.78 -8.90 11.79
C GLY A 17 3.19 -9.13 10.34
N GLY A 18 2.24 -9.60 9.52
CA GLY A 18 2.42 -9.70 8.06
C GLY A 18 2.80 -8.36 7.40
N PRO A 19 3.05 -8.36 6.09
CA PRO A 19 3.48 -7.17 5.37
C PRO A 19 2.45 -6.03 5.47
N TRP A 20 2.92 -4.80 5.39
CA TRP A 20 2.13 -3.58 5.28
C TRP A 20 2.08 -3.13 3.82
N VAL A 21 1.05 -2.39 3.45
CA VAL A 21 0.87 -1.84 2.10
C VAL A 21 0.66 -0.33 2.17
N LEU A 22 1.30 0.40 1.26
CA LEU A 22 1.00 1.79 0.95
C LEU A 22 0.05 1.83 -0.24
N LEU A 23 -1.13 2.41 -0.04
CA LEU A 23 -2.15 2.63 -1.04
C LEU A 23 -2.30 4.12 -1.33
N TRP A 24 -2.73 4.46 -2.55
CA TRP A 24 -3.16 5.80 -2.93
C TRP A 24 -4.61 5.77 -3.40
N SER A 25 -5.47 6.60 -2.80
CA SER A 25 -6.82 6.87 -3.31
C SER A 25 -6.75 8.01 -4.33
N HIS A 26 -7.15 7.72 -5.57
CA HIS A 26 -7.20 8.74 -6.62
C HIS A 26 -8.27 9.81 -6.32
N SER A 27 -9.46 9.40 -5.89
CA SER A 27 -10.56 10.34 -5.61
C SER A 27 -10.19 11.30 -4.48
N GLN A 28 -9.68 10.78 -3.36
CA GLN A 28 -9.31 11.57 -2.18
C GLN A 28 -7.95 12.27 -2.33
N ASN A 29 -7.13 11.85 -3.29
CA ASN A 29 -5.72 12.25 -3.42
C ASN A 29 -4.97 12.08 -2.09
N ALA A 30 -5.10 10.92 -1.48
CA ALA A 30 -4.58 10.61 -0.15
C ALA A 30 -3.86 9.26 -0.10
N PHE A 31 -2.91 9.14 0.83
CA PHE A 31 -2.20 7.88 1.09
C PHE A 31 -2.82 7.15 2.28
N HIS A 32 -2.90 5.82 2.17
CA HIS A 32 -3.30 4.92 3.25
C HIS A 32 -2.21 3.89 3.50
N ILE A 33 -1.93 3.62 4.77
CA ILE A 33 -1.01 2.55 5.18
C ILE A 33 -1.80 1.60 6.07
N GLU A 34 -1.95 0.37 5.63
CA GLU A 34 -2.68 -0.69 6.34
C GLU A 34 -1.94 -2.02 6.21
N SER A 35 -2.37 -3.04 6.96
CA SER A 35 -1.81 -4.37 6.77
C SER A 35 -2.27 -4.96 5.44
N PHE A 36 -1.44 -5.81 4.84
CA PHE A 36 -1.77 -6.50 3.59
C PHE A 36 -3.04 -7.36 3.73
N ALA A 37 -3.28 -7.92 4.93
CA ALA A 37 -4.48 -8.70 5.23
C ALA A 37 -5.75 -7.84 5.24
N GLU A 38 -5.70 -6.64 5.84
CA GLU A 38 -6.83 -5.69 5.85
C GLU A 38 -7.18 -5.25 4.43
N MET A 39 -6.18 -4.90 3.62
CA MET A 39 -6.36 -4.54 2.21
C MET A 39 -7.05 -5.66 1.43
N LEU A 40 -6.54 -6.89 1.52
CA LEU A 40 -7.12 -8.02 0.81
C LEU A 40 -8.55 -8.32 1.27
N SER A 41 -8.83 -8.20 2.58
CA SER A 41 -10.18 -8.39 3.12
C SER A 41 -11.16 -7.36 2.54
N SER A 42 -10.77 -6.09 2.54
CA SER A 42 -11.57 -4.99 1.97
C SER A 42 -11.79 -5.16 0.47
N ASN A 43 -10.75 -5.53 -0.29
CA ASN A 43 -10.84 -5.76 -1.73
C ASN A 43 -11.74 -6.95 -2.06
N ARG A 44 -11.60 -8.06 -1.31
CA ARG A 44 -12.45 -9.24 -1.48
C ARG A 44 -13.92 -8.91 -1.24
N ARG A 45 -14.21 -8.12 -0.21
CA ARG A 45 -15.57 -7.67 0.07
C ARG A 45 -16.10 -6.78 -1.05
N ALA A 46 -15.32 -5.79 -1.49
CA ALA A 46 -15.72 -4.92 -2.60
C ALA A 46 -16.00 -5.71 -3.89
N TYR A 47 -15.19 -6.72 -4.20
CA TYR A 47 -15.43 -7.63 -5.31
C TYR A 47 -16.76 -8.39 -5.15
N SER A 48 -17.02 -8.96 -3.96
CA SER A 48 -18.26 -9.68 -3.67
C SER A 48 -19.50 -8.78 -3.77
N ASP A 49 -19.35 -7.51 -3.43
CA ASP A 49 -20.42 -6.51 -3.42
C ASP A 49 -20.56 -5.77 -4.78
N ASP A 50 -19.81 -6.17 -5.82
CA ASP A 50 -19.70 -5.48 -7.12
C ASP A 50 -19.46 -3.96 -6.98
N ARG A 51 -18.62 -3.59 -6.00
CA ARG A 51 -18.36 -2.19 -5.63
C ARG A 51 -17.03 -1.72 -6.20
N ALA A 52 -17.08 -0.61 -6.95
CA ALA A 52 -15.88 0.06 -7.42
C ALA A 52 -14.99 0.56 -6.27
N MET A 53 -13.68 0.46 -6.45
CA MET A 53 -12.64 0.92 -5.52
C MET A 53 -11.58 1.71 -6.29
N ASP A 54 -10.96 2.70 -5.65
CA ASP A 54 -9.96 3.59 -6.25
C ASP A 54 -8.60 3.56 -5.53
N TYR A 55 -8.38 2.55 -4.68
CA TYR A 55 -7.10 2.35 -4.00
C TYR A 55 -6.10 1.64 -4.91
N VAL A 56 -5.01 2.35 -5.24
CA VAL A 56 -3.89 1.82 -6.03
C VAL A 56 -2.73 1.47 -5.10
N PRO A 57 -2.30 0.20 -5.02
CA PRO A 57 -1.09 -0.17 -4.28
C PRO A 57 0.16 0.44 -4.91
N LEU A 58 0.97 1.10 -4.09
CA LEU A 58 2.24 1.70 -4.49
C LEU A 58 3.45 0.91 -3.96
N TYR A 59 3.31 0.28 -2.79
CA TYR A 59 4.39 -0.51 -2.18
C TYR A 59 3.85 -1.51 -1.17
N ALA A 60 4.49 -2.68 -1.04
CA ALA A 60 4.23 -3.65 0.01
C ALA A 60 5.56 -4.10 0.66
N GLY A 61 5.62 -4.06 1.98
CA GLY A 61 6.86 -4.34 2.72
C GLY A 61 6.72 -4.07 4.21
N ARG A 62 7.78 -3.57 4.85
CA ARG A 62 7.69 -3.16 6.27
C ARG A 62 6.92 -1.85 6.41
N LYS A 63 6.31 -1.64 7.58
CA LYS A 63 5.56 -0.40 7.87
C LYS A 63 6.45 0.84 7.76
N ASP A 64 7.69 0.77 8.24
CA ASP A 64 8.63 1.89 8.17
C ASP A 64 9.00 2.24 6.72
N GLU A 65 9.14 1.24 5.85
CA GLU A 65 9.38 1.42 4.41
C GLU A 65 8.18 2.09 3.73
N CYS A 66 6.95 1.69 4.07
CA CYS A 66 5.72 2.33 3.59
C CYS A 66 5.72 3.83 3.94
N HIS A 67 6.09 4.18 5.17
CA HIS A 67 6.20 5.60 5.59
C HIS A 67 7.30 6.36 4.84
N LYS A 68 8.47 5.76 4.66
CA LYS A 68 9.58 6.38 3.90
C LYS A 68 9.15 6.67 2.46
N ILE A 69 8.52 5.70 1.80
CA ILE A 69 8.05 5.85 0.41
C ILE A 69 6.94 6.89 0.34
N SER A 70 5.98 6.87 1.27
CA SER A 70 4.90 7.88 1.31
C SER A 70 5.45 9.31 1.39
N SER A 71 6.53 9.52 2.15
CA SER A 71 7.22 10.82 2.24
C SER A 71 7.91 11.17 0.92
N ALA A 72 8.57 10.21 0.29
CA ALA A 72 9.29 10.41 -0.97
C ALA A 72 8.35 10.79 -2.14
N VAL A 73 7.13 10.25 -2.17
CA VAL A 73 6.16 10.52 -3.25
C VAL A 73 5.16 11.63 -2.94
N ARG A 74 5.24 12.25 -1.75
CA ARG A 74 4.27 13.27 -1.30
C ARG A 74 4.25 14.51 -2.20
N SER A 75 5.38 14.89 -2.80
CA SER A 75 5.47 16.04 -3.72
C SER A 75 4.52 15.88 -4.93
N THR A 76 4.41 14.67 -5.48
CA THR A 76 3.48 14.38 -6.58
C THR A 76 2.02 14.56 -6.17
N MET A 77 1.66 14.20 -4.94
CA MET A 77 0.31 14.37 -4.40
C MET A 77 -0.05 15.86 -4.22
N ILE A 78 0.90 16.66 -3.73
CA ILE A 78 0.75 18.11 -3.58
C ILE A 78 0.53 18.76 -4.94
N LYS A 79 1.39 18.45 -5.93
CA LYS A 79 1.24 18.96 -7.30
C LYS A 79 -0.15 18.67 -7.88
N ARG A 80 -0.66 17.45 -7.71
CA ARG A 80 -2.03 17.08 -8.16
C ARG A 80 -3.12 17.88 -7.45
N ALA A 81 -2.96 18.18 -6.16
CA ALA A 81 -3.92 18.99 -5.42
C ALA A 81 -3.95 20.43 -5.97
N GLU A 82 -2.78 21.01 -6.25
CA GLU A 82 -2.66 22.34 -6.86
C GLU A 82 -3.29 22.40 -8.25
N GLU A 83 -3.03 21.39 -9.09
CA GLU A 83 -3.63 21.27 -10.43
C GLU A 83 -5.16 21.18 -10.38
N ARG A 84 -5.72 20.44 -9.42
CA ARG A 84 -7.18 20.35 -9.23
C ARG A 84 -7.78 21.69 -8.84
N VAL A 85 -7.11 22.45 -7.97
CA VAL A 85 -7.54 23.81 -7.58
C VAL A 85 -7.46 24.75 -8.78
N ALA A 86 -6.37 24.71 -9.55
CA ALA A 86 -6.18 25.55 -10.72
C ALA A 86 -7.22 25.25 -11.83
N GLY A 87 -7.48 23.97 -12.11
CA GLY A 87 -8.48 23.55 -13.10
C GLY A 87 -9.92 23.87 -12.67
N GLY A 88 -10.22 23.79 -11.37
CA GLY A 88 -11.51 24.22 -10.82
C GLY A 88 -11.73 25.74 -10.87
N ARG A 89 -10.65 26.53 -10.95
CA ARG A 89 -10.70 27.99 -11.05
C ARG A 89 -10.94 28.50 -12.47
N LEU A 90 -10.66 27.69 -13.49
CA LEU A 90 -10.88 28.00 -14.91
C LEU A 90 -12.28 27.58 -15.40
N THR A 91 -13.03 26.82 -14.60
CA THR A 91 -14.35 26.27 -14.94
C THR A 91 -15.50 26.94 -14.17
N ARG A 92 -15.24 28.05 -13.46
CA ARG A 92 -16.23 28.87 -12.75
C ARG A 92 -16.29 30.28 -13.28
#